data_AF-A0A1J1HTE9-F1
#
_entry.id   AF-A0A1J1HTE9-F1
#
_cell.length_a   1.000
_cell.length_b   1.000
_cell.length_c   1.000
_cell.angle_alpha   90.00
_cell.angle_beta   90.00
_cell.angle_gamma   90.00
#
_symmetry.space_group_name_H-M   'P 1'
#
loop_
_entity.id
_entity.type
_entity.pdbx_description
1 polymer ?
#
loop_
_entity_poly.entity_id
_entity_poly.type
_entity_poly.pdbx_seq_one_letter_code
_entity_poly.pdbx_strand_id
1 'polypeptide(L)'
;MPKDLEKVFRKPDDCSFCRGIKSGQRISNINPDEFEEKFAYSGHVVIVTDAMTNWSAPQVFDFNFFKNLYEKEDPNHDTIECQFFRYKTKFKNIFEAFKMDDDRVKYKPGTEPWYFGWSNCNEHIASKLRKHYDRPYFLPKTSELNAIDWIFMGGRGLGAHMHLDNVRLPSWQAQLKGKKEWLLAPPPECIFYCNFFSVIVNPGEI
;
A
#
# COMPACT_ATOMS: atom_id res chain seq x y z
N MET A 1 -21.19 -7.38 -13.86
CA MET A 1 -21.45 -8.44 -12.86
C MET A 1 -21.27 -7.81 -11.47
N PRO A 2 -22.07 -8.13 -10.43
CA PRO A 2 -21.79 -7.67 -9.07
C PRO A 2 -20.35 -8.06 -8.66
N LYS A 3 -19.59 -7.14 -8.06
CA LYS A 3 -18.16 -7.36 -7.69
C LYS A 3 -17.95 -8.61 -6.82
N ASP A 4 -18.97 -9.00 -6.06
CA ASP A 4 -18.92 -10.17 -5.20
C ASP A 4 -19.00 -11.49 -5.99
N LEU A 5 -19.71 -11.49 -7.14
CA LEU A 5 -19.79 -12.67 -8.00
C LEU A 5 -18.49 -12.92 -8.79
N GLU A 6 -17.73 -11.87 -9.14
CA GLU A 6 -16.42 -12.02 -9.79
C GLU A 6 -15.44 -12.82 -8.95
N LYS A 7 -15.49 -12.64 -7.61
CA LYS A 7 -14.62 -13.37 -6.68
C LYS A 7 -14.99 -14.85 -6.57
N VAL A 8 -16.27 -15.19 -6.68
CA VAL A 8 -16.77 -16.57 -6.60
C VAL A 8 -16.42 -17.36 -7.87
N PHE A 9 -16.37 -16.70 -9.03
CA PHE A 9 -16.02 -17.33 -10.31
C PHE A 9 -14.55 -17.15 -10.72
N ARG A 10 -13.68 -16.76 -9.78
CA ARG A 10 -12.24 -16.76 -10.02
C ARG A 10 -11.80 -18.20 -10.33
N LYS A 11 -10.91 -18.37 -11.31
CA LYS A 11 -10.27 -19.69 -11.54
C LYS A 11 -9.50 -20.10 -10.28
N PRO A 12 -9.58 -21.36 -9.84
CA PRO A 12 -8.77 -21.86 -8.74
C PRO A 12 -7.28 -21.66 -9.04
N ASP A 13 -6.52 -21.21 -8.05
CA ASP A 13 -5.06 -21.11 -8.16
C ASP A 13 -4.39 -22.50 -8.01
N ASP A 14 -3.23 -22.67 -8.64
CA ASP A 14 -2.31 -23.75 -8.29
C ASP A 14 -1.59 -23.42 -6.98
N CYS A 15 -1.83 -24.20 -5.93
CA CYS A 15 -1.27 -23.97 -4.60
C CYS A 15 0.25 -24.18 -4.47
N SER A 16 0.95 -24.51 -5.55
CA SER A 16 2.41 -24.66 -5.57
C SER A 16 3.14 -23.39 -5.11
N PHE A 17 2.60 -22.20 -5.39
CA PHE A 17 3.22 -20.92 -5.03
C PHE A 17 3.37 -20.69 -3.52
N CYS A 18 2.54 -21.33 -2.69
CA CYS A 18 2.53 -21.13 -1.23
C CYS A 18 2.91 -22.36 -0.41
N ARG A 19 3.20 -23.48 -1.07
CA ARG A 19 3.54 -24.74 -0.40
C ARG A 19 4.87 -24.59 0.33
N GLY A 20 4.87 -24.82 1.64
CA GLY A 20 6.06 -24.74 2.48
C GLY A 20 6.47 -23.32 2.91
N ILE A 21 5.77 -22.28 2.44
CA ILE A 21 5.95 -20.92 2.94
C ILE A 21 5.34 -20.82 4.34
N LYS A 22 6.15 -20.35 5.30
CA LYS A 22 5.73 -20.15 6.70
C LYS A 22 5.86 -18.71 7.16
N SER A 23 6.61 -17.89 6.45
CA SER A 23 6.88 -16.48 6.78
C SER A 23 7.32 -15.72 5.54
N GLY A 24 7.21 -14.40 5.56
CA GLY A 24 7.80 -13.56 4.52
C GLY A 24 9.32 -13.55 4.61
N GLN A 25 9.99 -13.64 3.46
CA GLN A 25 11.44 -13.61 3.36
C GLN A 25 11.94 -12.17 3.39
N ARG A 26 13.01 -11.90 4.16
CA ARG A 26 13.68 -10.61 4.18
C ARG A 26 14.96 -10.65 3.38
N ILE A 27 15.15 -9.67 2.51
CA ILE A 27 16.32 -9.56 1.64
C ILE A 27 16.79 -8.11 1.60
N SER A 28 18.05 -7.92 1.21
CA SER A 28 18.68 -6.62 1.03
C SER A 28 19.74 -6.71 -0.05
N ASN A 29 20.08 -5.59 -0.68
CA ASN A 29 21.10 -5.47 -1.71
C ASN A 29 20.94 -6.51 -2.85
N ILE A 30 19.70 -6.76 -3.27
CA ILE A 30 19.39 -7.75 -4.30
C ILE A 30 19.53 -7.17 -5.70
N ASN A 31 20.12 -7.92 -6.63
CA ASN A 31 20.16 -7.50 -8.02
C ASN A 31 18.76 -7.55 -8.66
N PRO A 32 18.38 -6.57 -9.51
CA PRO A 32 17.07 -6.58 -10.18
C PRO A 32 16.76 -7.84 -10.97
N ASP A 33 17.75 -8.40 -11.67
CA ASP A 33 17.57 -9.60 -12.49
C ASP A 33 17.36 -10.83 -11.58
N GLU A 34 18.07 -10.89 -10.45
CA GLU A 34 17.86 -11.92 -9.43
C GLU A 34 16.49 -11.82 -8.77
N PHE A 35 16.03 -10.59 -8.49
CA PHE A 35 14.69 -10.36 -7.95
C PHE A 35 13.60 -10.80 -8.93
N GLU A 36 13.78 -10.48 -10.22
CA GLU A 36 12.85 -10.89 -11.27
C GLU A 36 12.74 -12.41 -11.39
N GLU A 37 13.89 -13.09 -11.46
CA GLU A 37 13.98 -14.54 -11.62
C GLU A 37 13.37 -15.29 -10.43
N LYS A 38 13.68 -14.84 -9.19
CA LYS A 38 13.35 -15.61 -7.99
C LYS A 38 12.03 -15.19 -7.32
N PHE A 39 11.65 -13.93 -7.42
CA PHE A 39 10.63 -13.36 -6.53
C PHE A 39 9.45 -12.72 -7.27
N ALA A 40 9.69 -11.88 -8.29
CA ALA A 40 8.68 -11.00 -8.89
C ALA A 40 7.38 -11.72 -9.33
N TYR A 41 7.50 -12.98 -9.77
CA TYR A 41 6.37 -13.76 -10.30
C TYR A 41 6.15 -15.09 -9.54
N SER A 42 6.74 -15.23 -8.37
CA SER A 42 6.75 -16.49 -7.61
C SER A 42 5.57 -16.64 -6.64
N GLY A 43 4.88 -15.55 -6.32
CA GLY A 43 3.85 -15.52 -5.25
C GLY A 43 4.42 -15.50 -3.83
N HIS A 44 5.75 -15.52 -3.66
CA HIS A 44 6.38 -15.37 -2.35
C HIS A 44 6.17 -13.96 -1.79
N VAL A 45 5.94 -13.90 -0.48
CA VAL A 45 5.98 -12.63 0.26
C VAL A 45 7.42 -12.30 0.59
N VAL A 46 7.89 -11.21 0.00
CA VAL A 46 9.28 -10.74 0.11
C VAL A 46 9.27 -9.33 0.65
N ILE A 47 10.19 -9.05 1.57
CA ILE A 47 10.38 -7.75 2.18
C ILE A 47 11.81 -7.31 1.90
N VAL A 48 11.96 -6.21 1.16
CA VAL A 48 13.27 -5.63 0.84
C VAL A 48 13.59 -4.54 1.84
N THR A 49 14.62 -4.76 2.65
CA THR A 49 14.86 -3.95 3.85
C THR A 49 15.65 -2.66 3.61
N ASP A 50 16.23 -2.50 2.42
CA ASP A 50 17.03 -1.35 2.00
C ASP A 50 16.44 -0.64 0.76
N ALA A 51 15.15 -0.83 0.52
CA ALA A 51 14.44 -0.40 -0.67
C ALA A 51 14.39 1.12 -0.88
N MET A 52 14.47 1.91 0.20
CA MET A 52 14.24 3.36 0.20
C MET A 52 15.48 4.20 0.51
N THR A 53 16.68 3.65 0.37
CA THR A 53 17.94 4.32 0.73
C THR A 53 18.12 5.71 0.09
N ASN A 54 17.58 5.92 -1.12
CA ASN A 54 17.68 7.17 -1.86
C ASN A 54 16.38 8.01 -1.86
N TRP A 55 15.40 7.67 -1.03
CA TRP A 55 14.11 8.38 -1.01
C TRP A 55 14.08 9.42 0.10
N SER A 56 13.52 10.59 -0.20
CA SER A 56 13.20 11.62 0.81
C SER A 56 11.77 11.51 1.34
N ALA A 57 10.94 10.64 0.75
CA ALA A 57 9.56 10.42 1.15
C ALA A 57 9.40 10.05 2.64
N PRO A 58 10.22 9.18 3.26
CA PRO A 58 10.07 8.86 4.69
C PRO A 58 10.18 10.10 5.61
N GLN A 59 11.00 11.08 5.22
CA GLN A 59 11.24 12.30 5.99
C GLN A 59 10.19 13.38 5.68
N VAL A 60 9.75 13.48 4.43
CA VAL A 60 8.86 14.57 3.95
C VAL A 60 7.38 14.23 4.07
N PHE A 61 6.98 13.00 3.78
CA PHE A 61 5.56 12.64 3.66
C PHE A 61 4.93 12.44 5.03
N ASP A 62 4.15 13.43 5.47
CA ASP A 62 3.27 13.35 6.62
C ASP A 62 1.89 13.97 6.32
N PHE A 63 0.99 13.94 7.31
CA PHE A 63 -0.37 14.47 7.16
C PHE A 63 -0.39 15.91 6.66
N ASN A 64 0.48 16.78 7.21
CA ASN A 64 0.51 18.20 6.87
C ASN A 64 1.07 18.42 5.46
N PHE A 65 2.08 17.65 5.06
CA PHE A 65 2.60 17.68 3.70
C PHE A 65 1.48 17.39 2.69
N PHE A 66 0.74 16.29 2.87
CA PHE A 66 -0.32 15.94 1.91
C PHE A 66 -1.48 16.94 1.97
N LYS A 67 -1.90 17.37 3.16
CA LYS A 67 -2.94 18.42 3.30
C LYS A 67 -2.57 19.67 2.51
N ASN A 68 -1.39 20.23 2.76
CA ASN A 68 -0.92 21.45 2.09
C ASN A 68 -0.75 21.25 0.59
N LEU A 69 -0.30 20.07 0.16
CA LEU A 69 -0.14 19.74 -1.26
C LEU A 69 -1.49 19.74 -1.99
N TYR A 70 -2.49 19.07 -1.44
CA TYR A 70 -3.82 18.98 -2.08
C TYR A 70 -4.58 20.31 -2.01
N GLU A 71 -4.52 21.04 -0.90
CA GLU A 71 -5.16 22.36 -0.78
C GLU A 71 -4.59 23.38 -1.79
N LYS A 72 -3.29 23.26 -2.09
CA LYS A 72 -2.61 24.16 -3.02
C LYS A 72 -2.78 23.76 -4.49
N GLU A 73 -2.57 22.48 -4.79
CA GLU A 73 -2.45 21.99 -6.18
C GLU A 73 -3.76 21.43 -6.74
N ASP A 74 -4.79 21.23 -5.89
CA ASP A 74 -6.14 20.85 -6.31
C ASP A 74 -7.22 21.71 -5.59
N PRO A 75 -7.24 23.04 -5.79
CA PRO A 75 -8.16 23.94 -5.11
C PRO A 75 -9.63 23.76 -5.50
N ASN A 76 -9.88 23.20 -6.69
CA ASN A 76 -11.24 22.90 -7.17
C ASN A 76 -11.74 21.53 -6.72
N HIS A 77 -10.88 20.74 -6.07
CA HIS A 77 -11.16 19.38 -5.63
C HIS A 77 -11.53 18.43 -6.77
N ASP A 78 -10.85 18.55 -7.92
CA ASP A 78 -11.04 17.70 -9.09
C ASP A 78 -10.79 16.22 -8.76
N THR A 79 -9.95 15.93 -7.75
CA THR A 79 -9.68 14.56 -7.28
C THR A 79 -10.80 13.94 -6.44
N ILE A 80 -11.95 14.61 -6.22
CA ILE A 80 -13.11 14.02 -5.52
C ILE A 80 -13.61 12.74 -6.21
N GLU A 81 -13.51 12.66 -7.54
CA GLU A 81 -13.96 11.48 -8.30
C GLU A 81 -13.02 10.28 -8.15
N CYS A 82 -11.86 10.47 -7.55
CA CYS A 82 -10.85 9.44 -7.38
C CYS A 82 -11.13 8.57 -6.16
N GLN A 83 -10.55 7.36 -6.17
CA GLN A 83 -10.95 6.34 -5.23
C GLN A 83 -10.50 6.69 -3.81
N PHE A 84 -11.46 6.72 -2.89
CA PHE A 84 -11.21 6.96 -1.47
C PHE A 84 -11.65 5.77 -0.61
N PHE A 85 -10.72 5.25 0.18
CA PHE A 85 -10.95 4.16 1.12
C PHE A 85 -11.09 4.69 2.54
N ARG A 86 -12.31 4.75 3.04
CA ARG A 86 -12.59 5.34 4.36
C ARG A 86 -12.25 4.45 5.57
N TYR A 87 -12.06 3.14 5.39
CA TYR A 87 -11.80 2.12 6.43
C TYR A 87 -12.36 2.43 7.84
N LYS A 88 -13.70 2.43 7.97
CA LYS A 88 -14.48 2.71 9.20
C LYS A 88 -14.51 4.18 9.67
N THR A 89 -13.91 5.11 8.95
CA THR A 89 -14.14 6.54 9.16
C THR A 89 -15.43 7.01 8.48
N LYS A 90 -15.90 8.20 8.87
CA LYS A 90 -17.08 8.87 8.29
C LYS A 90 -16.74 9.76 7.08
N PHE A 91 -15.46 9.86 6.71
CA PHE A 91 -15.01 10.70 5.60
C PHE A 91 -15.53 10.19 4.26
N LYS A 92 -15.99 11.12 3.41
CA LYS A 92 -16.44 10.83 2.05
C LYS A 92 -15.31 10.91 1.03
N ASN A 93 -14.36 11.81 1.25
CA ASN A 93 -13.22 12.07 0.37
C ASN A 93 -12.02 12.56 1.18
N ILE A 94 -10.89 12.76 0.50
CA ILE A 94 -9.64 13.20 1.11
C ILE A 94 -9.72 14.62 1.70
N PHE A 95 -10.48 15.52 1.06
CA PHE A 95 -10.63 16.91 1.53
C PHE A 95 -11.39 17.00 2.85
N GLU A 96 -12.41 16.16 3.07
CA GLU A 96 -13.02 16.02 4.39
C GLU A 96 -12.03 15.46 5.42
N ALA A 97 -11.18 14.50 5.02
CA ALA A 97 -10.17 13.94 5.91
C ALA A 97 -9.09 14.96 6.29
N PHE A 98 -8.70 15.87 5.40
CA PHE A 98 -7.72 16.94 5.68
C PHE A 98 -8.25 18.09 6.55
N LYS A 99 -9.58 18.18 6.72
CA LYS A 99 -10.22 19.09 7.69
C LYS A 99 -10.24 18.52 9.12
N MET A 100 -9.63 17.36 9.34
CA MET A 100 -9.50 16.76 10.66
C MET A 100 -8.75 17.69 11.62
N ASP A 101 -9.25 17.77 12.85
CA ASP A 101 -8.62 18.52 13.94
C ASP A 101 -7.22 17.96 14.28
N ASP A 102 -6.29 18.86 14.60
CA ASP A 102 -4.89 18.55 14.91
C ASP A 102 -4.73 17.53 16.05
N ASP A 103 -5.60 17.58 17.06
CA ASP A 103 -5.54 16.65 18.19
C ASP A 103 -5.90 15.24 17.74
N ARG A 104 -6.84 15.11 16.80
CA ARG A 104 -7.21 13.83 16.20
C ARG A 104 -6.15 13.32 15.23
N VAL A 105 -5.53 14.21 14.44
CA VAL A 105 -4.37 13.85 13.59
C VAL A 105 -3.25 13.25 14.44
N LYS A 106 -3.00 13.81 15.63
CA LYS A 106 -1.97 13.37 16.58
C LYS A 106 -2.38 12.23 17.50
N TYR A 107 -3.58 11.66 17.34
CA TYR A 107 -4.08 10.59 18.21
C TYR A 107 -4.08 10.95 19.71
N LYS A 108 -4.41 12.20 20.05
CA LYS A 108 -4.54 12.56 21.46
C LYS A 108 -5.65 11.74 22.13
N PRO A 109 -5.50 11.39 23.42
CA PRO A 109 -6.54 10.69 24.17
C PRO A 109 -7.91 11.37 24.05
N GLY A 110 -8.96 10.58 23.82
CA GLY A 110 -10.33 11.08 23.65
C GLY A 110 -10.75 11.38 22.20
N THR A 111 -9.84 11.26 21.23
CA THR A 111 -10.16 11.45 19.81
C THR A 111 -10.53 10.13 19.11
N GLU A 112 -11.40 10.20 18.08
CA GLU A 112 -11.76 9.02 17.27
C GLU A 112 -10.55 8.54 16.43
N PRO A 113 -10.22 7.24 16.41
CA PRO A 113 -9.16 6.71 15.55
C PRO A 113 -9.50 6.89 14.06
N TRP A 114 -8.48 6.86 13.20
CA TRP A 114 -8.68 6.99 11.76
C TRP A 114 -7.69 6.16 10.96
N TYR A 115 -8.15 5.66 9.82
CA TYR A 115 -7.28 5.07 8.81
C TYR A 115 -8.01 5.25 7.50
N PHE A 116 -7.34 5.83 6.51
CA PHE A 116 -7.91 5.98 5.19
C PHE A 116 -6.82 5.82 4.14
N GLY A 117 -7.24 5.49 2.93
CA GLY A 117 -6.37 5.53 1.76
C GLY A 117 -7.05 6.24 0.61
N TRP A 118 -6.28 6.65 -0.38
CA TRP A 118 -6.80 7.27 -1.59
C TRP A 118 -5.89 7.01 -2.77
N SER A 119 -6.45 7.10 -3.97
CA SER A 119 -5.66 7.24 -5.19
C SER A 119 -5.41 8.71 -5.52
N ASN A 120 -4.18 9.04 -5.88
CA ASN A 120 -3.85 10.27 -6.57
C ASN A 120 -4.01 10.08 -8.08
N CYS A 121 -4.96 10.78 -8.66
CA CYS A 121 -5.24 10.79 -10.10
C CYS A 121 -4.87 12.14 -10.75
N ASN A 122 -4.38 13.11 -9.97
CA ASN A 122 -3.96 14.40 -10.46
C ASN A 122 -2.46 14.34 -10.83
N GLU A 123 -2.17 14.52 -12.11
CA GLU A 123 -0.81 14.47 -12.67
C GLU A 123 0.11 15.54 -12.07
N HIS A 124 -0.42 16.73 -11.75
CA HIS A 124 0.38 17.78 -11.14
C HIS A 124 0.82 17.38 -9.72
N ILE A 125 -0.10 16.87 -8.91
CA ILE A 125 0.22 16.33 -7.58
C ILE A 125 1.21 15.17 -7.71
N ALA A 126 0.98 14.25 -8.65
CA ALA A 126 1.88 13.10 -8.89
C ALA A 126 3.30 13.60 -9.16
N SER A 127 3.47 14.61 -10.02
CA SER A 127 4.78 15.18 -10.34
C SER A 127 5.53 15.75 -9.13
N LYS A 128 4.82 16.23 -8.09
CA LYS A 128 5.43 16.67 -6.82
C LYS A 128 5.82 15.47 -5.96
N LEU A 129 4.93 14.48 -5.85
CA LEU A 129 5.17 13.26 -5.09
C LEU A 129 6.40 12.51 -5.61
N ARG A 130 6.53 12.39 -6.94
CA ARG A 130 7.64 11.72 -7.62
C ARG A 130 9.01 12.41 -7.47
N LYS A 131 9.09 13.57 -6.81
CA LYS A 131 10.38 14.15 -6.39
C LYS A 131 10.95 13.49 -5.14
N HIS A 132 10.15 12.72 -4.42
CA HIS A 132 10.50 12.19 -3.10
C HIS A 132 10.75 10.68 -3.07
N TYR A 133 10.34 9.96 -4.12
CA TYR A 133 10.61 8.54 -4.30
C TYR A 133 10.70 8.23 -5.79
N ASP A 134 11.33 7.10 -6.09
CA ASP A 134 11.49 6.57 -7.44
C ASP A 134 11.00 5.12 -7.49
N ARG A 135 11.10 4.46 -8.65
CA ARG A 135 10.97 3.01 -8.77
C ARG A 135 11.97 2.34 -7.81
N PRO A 136 11.53 1.41 -6.94
CA PRO A 136 12.44 0.68 -6.07
C PRO A 136 13.56 0.00 -6.86
N TYR A 137 14.78 0.08 -6.35
CA TYR A 137 15.98 -0.29 -7.11
C TYR A 137 15.95 -1.76 -7.58
N PHE A 138 15.33 -2.64 -6.78
CA PHE A 138 15.26 -4.09 -7.00
C PHE A 138 14.22 -4.53 -8.02
N LEU A 139 13.34 -3.64 -8.48
CA LEU A 139 12.34 -4.02 -9.48
C LEU A 139 13.00 -4.25 -10.85
N PRO A 140 12.41 -5.09 -11.71
CA PRO A 140 12.82 -5.22 -13.11
C PRO A 140 12.89 -3.88 -13.83
N LYS A 141 13.82 -3.71 -14.76
CA LYS A 141 13.92 -2.47 -15.59
C LYS A 141 12.69 -2.25 -16.47
N THR A 142 11.99 -3.32 -16.80
CA THR A 142 10.72 -3.34 -17.53
C THR A 142 9.51 -2.96 -16.66
N SER A 143 9.69 -2.80 -15.34
CA SER A 143 8.60 -2.42 -14.45
C SER A 143 8.14 -1.00 -14.72
N GLU A 144 6.85 -0.86 -15.01
CA GLU A 144 6.21 0.42 -15.20
C GLU A 144 5.75 1.01 -13.85
N LEU A 145 5.93 2.32 -13.70
CA LEU A 145 5.26 3.06 -12.64
C LEU A 145 3.86 3.38 -13.12
N ASN A 146 2.85 2.87 -12.42
CA ASN A 146 1.47 3.29 -12.66
C ASN A 146 1.37 4.81 -12.46
N ALA A 147 0.61 5.48 -13.32
CA ALA A 147 0.30 6.91 -13.20
C ALA A 147 -0.43 7.25 -11.89
N ILE A 148 -1.09 6.27 -11.28
CA ILE A 148 -1.85 6.42 -10.04
C ILE A 148 -1.02 5.99 -8.83
N ASP A 149 -0.86 6.92 -7.89
CA ASP A 149 -0.27 6.64 -6.58
C ASP A 149 -1.35 6.26 -5.58
N TRP A 150 -1.13 5.18 -4.83
CA TRP A 150 -2.01 4.77 -3.74
C TRP A 150 -1.35 5.10 -2.41
N ILE A 151 -2.00 5.94 -1.61
CA ILE A 151 -1.47 6.39 -0.32
C ILE A 151 -2.42 5.94 0.77
N PHE A 152 -1.86 5.39 1.84
CA PHE A 152 -2.60 4.92 3.01
C PHE A 152 -2.02 5.56 4.26
N MET A 153 -2.88 6.16 5.09
CA MET A 153 -2.48 6.87 6.29
C MET A 153 -3.44 6.62 7.44
N GLY A 154 -2.87 6.50 8.63
CA GLY A 154 -3.58 6.41 9.89
C GLY A 154 -2.63 6.07 11.02
N GLY A 155 -3.20 5.93 12.21
CA GLY A 155 -2.46 5.58 13.41
C GLY A 155 -2.78 4.16 13.87
N ARG A 156 -2.51 3.90 15.14
CA ARG A 156 -2.57 2.55 15.70
C ARG A 156 -4.00 2.03 15.75
N GLY A 157 -4.20 0.79 15.28
CA GLY A 157 -5.40 -0.02 15.53
C GLY A 157 -6.28 -0.25 14.30
N LEU A 158 -6.62 0.80 13.55
CA LEU A 158 -7.39 0.64 12.32
C LEU A 158 -6.49 0.27 11.14
N GLY A 159 -7.06 -0.44 10.16
CA GLY A 159 -6.35 -0.93 8.99
C GLY A 159 -7.32 -1.41 7.91
N ALA A 160 -6.78 -1.86 6.79
CA ALA A 160 -7.57 -2.50 5.75
C ALA A 160 -8.08 -3.87 6.23
N HIS A 161 -9.31 -4.21 5.86
CA HIS A 161 -9.90 -5.53 6.11
C HIS A 161 -9.22 -6.60 5.27
N MET A 162 -9.41 -7.89 5.58
CA MET A 162 -8.99 -8.97 4.69
C MET A 162 -9.70 -8.81 3.33
N HIS A 163 -8.92 -8.75 2.25
CA HIS A 163 -9.41 -8.60 0.89
C HIS A 163 -8.44 -9.21 -0.12
N LEU A 164 -8.91 -9.38 -1.35
CA LEU A 164 -8.09 -9.72 -2.50
C LEU A 164 -8.01 -8.49 -3.39
N ASP A 165 -6.79 -8.11 -3.75
CA ASP A 165 -6.53 -7.05 -4.72
C ASP A 165 -6.63 -7.62 -6.13
N ASN A 166 -7.65 -7.18 -6.87
CA ASN A 166 -7.79 -7.54 -8.28
C ASN A 166 -6.99 -6.57 -9.14
N VAL A 167 -5.67 -6.73 -9.10
CA VAL A 167 -4.72 -5.92 -9.87
C VAL A 167 -4.18 -6.73 -11.05
N ARG A 168 -4.00 -6.06 -12.20
CA ARG A 168 -3.48 -6.69 -13.41
C ARG A 168 -1.98 -6.98 -13.34
N LEU A 169 -1.25 -6.18 -12.56
CA LEU A 169 0.20 -6.25 -12.43
C LEU A 169 0.58 -6.44 -10.95
N PRO A 170 1.71 -7.12 -10.65
CA PRO A 170 2.24 -7.18 -9.30
C PRO A 170 2.38 -5.78 -8.69
N SER A 171 1.98 -5.64 -7.43
CA SER A 171 2.07 -4.40 -6.67
C SER A 171 3.09 -4.52 -5.54
N TRP A 172 3.62 -3.38 -5.11
CA TRP A 172 4.50 -3.27 -3.95
C TRP A 172 3.98 -2.15 -3.03
N GLN A 173 4.29 -2.20 -1.73
CA GLN A 173 3.87 -1.16 -0.80
C GLN A 173 5.02 -0.71 0.11
N ALA A 174 5.40 0.55 -0.01
CA ALA A 174 6.38 1.18 0.85
C ALA A 174 5.81 1.56 2.23
N GLN A 175 6.45 1.07 3.29
CA GLN A 175 6.17 1.56 4.64
C GLN A 175 7.06 2.78 4.96
N LEU A 176 6.48 3.98 4.89
CA LEU A 176 7.22 5.23 5.10
C LEU A 176 7.38 5.62 6.57
N LYS A 177 6.30 5.48 7.36
CA LYS A 177 6.26 5.83 8.79
C LYS A 177 5.51 4.78 9.59
N GLY A 178 5.89 4.59 10.85
CA GLY A 178 5.29 3.58 11.71
C GLY A 178 5.48 2.16 11.17
N LYS A 179 4.78 1.19 11.76
CA LYS A 179 4.85 -0.22 11.37
C LYS A 179 3.46 -0.73 11.04
N LYS A 180 3.37 -1.61 10.04
CA LYS A 180 2.11 -2.25 9.65
C LYS A 180 2.28 -3.76 9.72
N GLU A 181 1.34 -4.42 10.39
CA GLU A 181 1.22 -5.88 10.31
C GLU A 181 0.33 -6.24 9.12
N TRP A 182 0.81 -7.13 8.28
CA TRP A 182 0.06 -7.75 7.20
C TRP A 182 -0.32 -9.15 7.60
N LEU A 183 -1.62 -9.45 7.55
CA LEU A 183 -2.16 -10.79 7.73
C LEU A 183 -2.38 -11.40 6.36
N LEU A 184 -1.79 -12.57 6.13
CA LEU A 184 -1.82 -13.27 4.85
C LEU A 184 -2.60 -14.57 5.03
N ALA A 185 -3.60 -14.74 4.19
CA ALA A 185 -4.47 -15.90 4.17
C ALA A 185 -4.37 -16.58 2.80
N PRO A 186 -4.23 -17.92 2.75
CA PRO A 186 -4.31 -18.63 1.49
C PRO A 186 -5.72 -18.53 0.91
N PRO A 187 -5.88 -18.60 -0.43
CA PRO A 187 -7.20 -18.72 -1.03
C PRO A 187 -7.86 -20.03 -0.57
N PRO A 188 -9.21 -20.10 -0.54
CA PRO A 188 -9.94 -21.24 0.03
C PRO A 188 -9.50 -22.62 -0.51
N GLU A 189 -9.22 -22.70 -1.81
CA GLU A 189 -8.74 -23.91 -2.48
C GLU A 189 -7.36 -24.40 -1.99
N CYS A 190 -6.56 -23.52 -1.39
CA CYS A 190 -5.21 -23.79 -0.92
C CYS A 190 -5.07 -23.93 0.61
N ILE A 191 -6.18 -23.89 1.35
CA ILE A 191 -6.18 -23.87 2.82
C ILE A 191 -5.49 -25.09 3.46
N PHE A 192 -5.44 -26.24 2.78
CA PHE A 192 -4.78 -27.45 3.27
C PHE A 192 -3.30 -27.56 2.88
N TYR A 193 -2.82 -26.72 1.95
CA TYR A 193 -1.46 -26.76 1.43
C TYR A 193 -0.60 -25.59 1.92
N CYS A 194 -1.24 -24.50 2.32
CA CYS A 194 -0.61 -23.23 2.62
C CYS A 194 -1.01 -22.71 3.99
N ASN A 195 -0.19 -21.82 4.55
CA ASN A 195 -0.35 -21.36 5.93
C ASN A 195 -0.91 -19.95 5.99
N PHE A 196 -1.68 -19.68 7.04
CA PHE A 196 -1.87 -18.32 7.51
C PHE A 196 -0.60 -17.85 8.23
N PHE A 197 -0.15 -16.65 7.93
CA PHE A 197 0.95 -16.03 8.67
C PHE A 197 0.83 -14.52 8.64
N SER A 198 1.59 -13.85 9.51
CA SER A 198 1.71 -12.41 9.50
C SER A 198 3.14 -11.95 9.30
N VAL A 199 3.29 -10.75 8.74
CA VAL A 199 4.58 -10.06 8.65
C VAL A 199 4.41 -8.63 9.08
N ILE A 200 5.36 -8.14 9.88
CA ILE A 200 5.45 -6.72 10.21
C ILE A 200 6.35 -6.07 9.17
N VAL A 201 5.91 -4.98 8.56
CA VAL A 201 6.72 -4.14 7.67
C VAL A 201 7.10 -2.87 8.44
N ASN A 202 8.40 -2.59 8.50
CA ASN A 202 9.01 -1.48 9.23
C ASN A 202 9.27 -0.27 8.31
N PRO A 203 9.47 0.95 8.86
CA PRO A 203 9.87 2.09 8.06
C PRO A 203 11.11 1.80 7.20
N GLY A 204 11.05 2.15 5.92
CA GLY A 204 12.13 1.92 4.96
C GLY A 204 12.06 0.56 4.23
N GLU A 205 11.18 -0.34 4.67
CA GLU A 205 10.93 -1.62 4.01
C GLU A 205 9.82 -1.50 2.95
N ILE A 206 9.98 -2.25 1.85
CA ILE A 206 8.94 -2.51 0.84
C ILE A 206 8.59 -4.00 0.88
#